data_AF-A0A6A3VTW2-F1
#
_entry.id   AF-A0A6A3VTW2-F1
#
_cell.length_a   1.000
_cell.length_b   1.000
_cell.length_c   1.000
_cell.angle_alpha   90.00
_cell.angle_beta   90.00
_cell.angle_gamma   90.00
#
_symmetry.space_group_name_H-M   'P 1'
#
loop_
_entity.id
_entity.type
_entity.pdbx_description
1 polymer ?
#
loop_
_entity_poly.entity_id
_entity_poly.type
_entity_poly.pdbx_seq_one_letter_code
_entity_poly.pdbx_strand_id
1 'polypeptide(L)'
;MPRVASKKLFICLDGFRATTAHDDFFQRVFALLDKENERLVVCSSMDTLGKRNLEDDDHDNIQVFFMYSWTQPDYLAAIADQAFCDKIVSKLDAMSAFEVNEDDDFEAEWSEEDKKKHAVDLKFYYVGGSCRFMFQYPTNRVVEILETAVESVHNKSDLVKYCRGNLHNDAINRLYGMQRQGTGNGRFPVSSYAAYLFANECDEETISQLETRLNASNNPSVDGHLFEWLFVAAVRKRAVKLFGDHGIEEVLPQANVLRFDPKKRFRALRDGKIGGDRSWLQPTAWNQGGYDAVYFDKDEGKAIFVQLTRSDKHDFKMRFFSEVLLKLKTAKMEIKQVLIYFVVKP
;
A
#
# COMPACT_ATOMS: atom_id res chain seq x y z
N MET A 1 -36.60 3.26 -17.09
CA MET A 1 -35.20 2.98 -17.48
C MET A 1 -35.21 2.48 -18.93
N PRO A 2 -34.26 2.89 -19.79
CA PRO A 2 -34.27 2.51 -21.19
C PRO A 2 -34.02 1.00 -21.32
N ARG A 3 -34.95 0.29 -21.96
CA ARG A 3 -34.84 -1.14 -22.26
C ARG A 3 -34.51 -1.32 -23.72
N VAL A 4 -33.57 -2.21 -23.99
CA VAL A 4 -33.24 -2.63 -25.36
C VAL A 4 -33.76 -4.05 -25.53
N ALA A 5 -34.57 -4.28 -26.56
CA ALA A 5 -35.13 -5.59 -26.85
C ALA A 5 -34.01 -6.66 -26.92
N SER A 6 -34.26 -7.81 -26.29
CA SER A 6 -33.33 -8.95 -26.24
C SER A 6 -31.99 -8.69 -25.51
N LYS A 7 -31.87 -7.60 -24.75
CA LYS A 7 -30.72 -7.33 -23.88
C LYS A 7 -31.15 -7.38 -22.41
N LYS A 8 -30.32 -7.99 -21.57
CA LYS A 8 -30.46 -7.91 -20.11
C LYS A 8 -30.07 -6.51 -19.64
N LEU A 9 -30.83 -5.93 -18.71
CA LEU A 9 -30.51 -4.65 -18.09
C LEU A 9 -29.73 -4.89 -16.79
N PHE A 10 -28.60 -4.20 -16.67
CA PHE A 10 -27.76 -4.20 -15.48
C PHE A 10 -27.61 -2.76 -14.99
N ILE A 11 -28.05 -2.49 -13.76
CA ILE A 11 -28.02 -1.16 -13.15
C ILE A 11 -27.04 -1.19 -12.00
N CYS A 12 -26.10 -0.24 -11.99
CA CYS A 12 -25.14 -0.08 -10.92
C CYS A 12 -25.44 1.24 -10.17
N LEU A 13 -25.71 1.13 -8.87
CA LEU A 13 -25.84 2.27 -7.96
C LEU A 13 -24.56 2.37 -7.14
N ASP A 14 -23.68 3.30 -7.51
CA ASP A 14 -22.43 3.53 -6.79
C ASP A 14 -22.57 4.64 -5.74
N GLY A 15 -21.91 4.45 -4.58
CA GLY A 15 -21.90 5.41 -3.48
C GLY A 15 -23.21 5.46 -2.68
N PHE A 16 -23.94 4.33 -2.62
CA PHE A 16 -25.14 4.23 -1.78
C PHE A 16 -24.82 4.53 -0.31
N ARG A 17 -25.84 4.99 0.42
CA ARG A 17 -25.79 5.37 1.84
C ARG A 17 -27.19 5.18 2.41
N ALA A 18 -27.33 4.51 3.54
CA ALA A 18 -28.59 4.30 4.26
C ALA A 18 -29.16 5.64 4.77
N THR A 19 -29.80 6.34 3.86
CA THR A 19 -30.44 7.63 4.04
C THR A 19 -31.77 7.57 3.33
N THR A 20 -32.79 8.25 3.86
CA THR A 20 -34.14 8.22 3.29
C THR A 20 -34.15 8.54 1.79
N ALA A 21 -33.33 9.49 1.34
CA ALA A 21 -33.26 9.86 -0.07
C ALA A 21 -32.74 8.72 -0.97
N HIS A 22 -31.72 8.00 -0.52
CA HIS A 22 -31.16 6.86 -1.24
C HIS A 22 -32.08 5.65 -1.16
N ASP A 23 -32.71 5.41 -0.01
CA ASP A 23 -33.68 4.33 0.18
C ASP A 23 -34.88 4.52 -0.75
N ASP A 24 -35.44 5.73 -0.81
CA ASP A 24 -36.55 6.05 -1.71
C ASP A 24 -36.16 5.87 -3.18
N PHE A 25 -34.93 6.25 -3.54
CA PHE A 25 -34.41 6.07 -4.90
C PHE A 25 -34.23 4.59 -5.22
N PHE A 26 -33.63 3.82 -4.30
CA PHE A 26 -33.48 2.38 -4.42
C PHE A 26 -34.83 1.68 -4.59
N GLN A 27 -35.82 2.00 -3.74
CA GLN A 27 -37.17 1.42 -3.82
C GLN A 27 -37.83 1.71 -5.18
N ARG A 28 -37.68 2.93 -5.70
CA ARG A 28 -38.20 3.28 -7.03
C ARG A 28 -37.54 2.49 -8.15
N VAL A 29 -36.21 2.31 -8.11
CA VAL A 29 -35.48 1.51 -9.09
C VAL A 29 -35.88 0.04 -8.97
N PHE A 30 -35.92 -0.48 -7.74
CA PHE A 30 -36.20 -1.88 -7.43
C PHE A 30 -37.62 -2.29 -7.83
N ALA A 31 -38.62 -1.44 -7.57
CA ALA A 31 -40.00 -1.69 -7.97
C ALA A 31 -40.20 -1.75 -9.51
N LEU A 32 -39.30 -1.15 -10.28
CA LEU A 32 -39.36 -1.11 -11.74
C LEU A 32 -38.55 -2.22 -12.42
N LEU A 33 -37.81 -3.04 -11.67
CA LEU A 33 -37.00 -4.13 -12.19
C LEU A 33 -37.85 -5.32 -12.60
N ASP A 34 -37.56 -5.88 -13.77
CA ASP A 34 -37.89 -7.28 -14.06
C ASP A 34 -36.89 -8.19 -13.33
N LYS A 35 -37.34 -8.80 -12.24
CA LYS A 35 -36.51 -9.62 -11.35
C LYS A 35 -35.96 -10.89 -12.02
N GLU A 36 -36.53 -11.33 -13.14
CA GLU A 36 -36.03 -12.50 -13.87
C GLU A 36 -34.82 -12.11 -14.74
N ASN A 37 -34.95 -11.04 -15.53
CA ASN A 37 -34.00 -10.69 -16.59
C ASN A 37 -33.08 -9.49 -16.28
N GLU A 38 -33.40 -8.71 -15.26
CA GLU A 38 -32.67 -7.50 -14.90
C GLU A 38 -31.96 -7.68 -13.55
N ARG A 39 -30.85 -6.96 -13.37
CA ARG A 39 -30.07 -7.00 -12.12
C ARG A 39 -29.74 -5.59 -11.66
N LEU A 40 -29.87 -5.38 -10.36
CA LEU A 40 -29.44 -4.18 -9.66
C LEU A 40 -28.25 -4.54 -8.78
N VAL A 41 -27.15 -3.80 -8.94
CA VAL A 41 -25.98 -3.90 -8.09
C VAL A 41 -25.83 -2.59 -7.35
N VAL A 42 -25.74 -2.69 -6.02
CA VAL A 42 -25.52 -1.56 -5.14
C VAL A 42 -24.10 -1.63 -4.61
N CYS A 43 -23.28 -0.65 -4.97
CA CYS A 43 -21.94 -0.47 -4.46
C CYS A 43 -21.97 0.57 -3.34
N SER A 44 -21.61 0.13 -2.14
CA SER A 44 -21.65 0.95 -0.93
C SER A 44 -20.43 0.66 -0.08
N SER A 45 -20.01 1.60 0.77
CA SER A 45 -19.20 1.17 1.93
C SER A 45 -20.11 0.34 2.83
N MET A 46 -19.61 -0.76 3.37
CA MET A 46 -20.44 -1.64 4.21
C MET A 46 -21.01 -0.91 5.43
N ASP A 47 -20.28 0.08 5.91
CA ASP A 47 -20.60 0.94 7.05
C ASP A 47 -21.77 1.88 6.80
N THR A 48 -22.09 2.13 5.54
CA THR A 48 -23.23 2.94 5.14
C THR A 48 -24.44 2.08 4.74
N LEU A 49 -24.34 0.74 4.79
CA LEU A 49 -25.48 -0.16 4.55
C LEU A 49 -26.32 -0.44 5.80
N GLY A 50 -25.85 -0.06 6.99
CA GLY A 50 -26.59 -0.28 8.24
C GLY A 50 -26.65 -1.76 8.66
N LYS A 51 -27.65 -2.10 9.49
CA LYS A 51 -27.84 -3.47 9.99
C LYS A 51 -28.45 -4.34 8.89
N ARG A 52 -27.83 -5.50 8.63
CA ARG A 52 -28.38 -6.51 7.73
C ARG A 52 -29.33 -7.46 8.45
N ASN A 53 -30.36 -7.88 7.72
CA ASN A 53 -31.29 -8.93 8.09
C ASN A 53 -31.20 -10.05 7.04
N LEU A 54 -30.82 -11.25 7.47
CA LEU A 54 -30.67 -12.41 6.59
C LEU A 54 -32.03 -12.92 6.08
N GLU A 55 -33.08 -12.82 6.89
CA GLU A 55 -34.42 -13.24 6.47
C GLU A 55 -34.96 -12.35 5.35
N ASP A 56 -34.71 -11.03 5.44
CA ASP A 56 -35.09 -10.06 4.40
C ASP A 56 -34.24 -10.26 3.14
N ASP A 57 -32.93 -10.49 3.30
CA ASP A 57 -32.02 -10.76 2.19
C ASP A 57 -32.44 -12.03 1.42
N ASP A 58 -32.82 -13.10 2.13
CA ASP A 58 -33.30 -14.34 1.52
C ASP A 58 -34.68 -14.14 0.84
N HIS A 59 -35.59 -13.39 1.46
CA HIS A 59 -36.89 -13.06 0.87
C HIS A 59 -36.76 -12.28 -0.43
N ASP A 60 -35.88 -11.28 -0.46
CA ASP A 60 -35.64 -10.40 -1.61
C ASP A 60 -34.59 -10.92 -2.60
N ASN A 61 -34.03 -12.11 -2.36
CA ASN A 61 -32.98 -12.75 -3.15
C ASN A 61 -31.75 -11.83 -3.34
N ILE A 62 -31.36 -11.15 -2.25
CA ILE A 62 -30.21 -10.24 -2.22
C ILE A 62 -28.94 -11.05 -2.00
N GLN A 63 -28.01 -10.95 -2.96
CA GLN A 63 -26.68 -11.54 -2.84
C GLN A 63 -25.65 -10.47 -2.51
N VAL A 64 -24.88 -10.72 -1.45
CA VAL A 64 -23.84 -9.80 -0.99
C VAL A 64 -22.46 -10.34 -1.33
N PHE A 65 -21.66 -9.48 -1.94
CA PHE A 65 -20.28 -9.75 -2.33
C PHE A 65 -19.35 -8.76 -1.64
N PHE A 66 -18.21 -9.27 -1.15
CA PHE A 66 -17.13 -8.40 -0.72
C PHE A 66 -16.29 -7.99 -1.93
N MET A 67 -16.07 -6.69 -2.08
CA MET A 67 -15.13 -6.18 -3.08
C MET A 67 -13.73 -6.19 -2.48
N TYR A 68 -12.91 -7.14 -2.92
CA TYR A 68 -11.52 -7.24 -2.49
C TYR A 68 -10.64 -6.23 -3.21
N SER A 69 -9.58 -5.83 -2.52
CA SER A 69 -8.53 -4.98 -3.05
C SER A 69 -7.85 -5.64 -4.24
N TRP A 70 -7.58 -4.82 -5.25
CA TRP A 70 -6.83 -5.24 -6.42
C TRP A 70 -5.36 -5.45 -6.08
N THR A 71 -4.77 -6.44 -6.71
CA THR A 71 -3.32 -6.65 -6.67
C THR A 71 -2.66 -5.92 -7.84
N GLN A 72 -1.35 -5.73 -7.75
CA GLN A 72 -0.60 -5.16 -8.86
C GLN A 72 -0.67 -5.99 -10.15
N PRO A 73 -0.58 -7.33 -10.12
CA PRO A 73 -0.91 -8.15 -11.29
C PRO A 73 -2.28 -7.86 -11.91
N ASP A 74 -3.31 -7.61 -11.10
CA ASP A 74 -4.64 -7.26 -11.62
C ASP A 74 -4.63 -5.94 -12.40
N TYR A 75 -3.91 -4.93 -11.89
CA TYR A 75 -3.75 -3.66 -12.60
C TYR A 75 -2.96 -3.81 -13.90
N LEU A 76 -1.87 -4.58 -13.88
CA LEU A 76 -1.08 -4.88 -15.07
C LEU A 76 -1.91 -5.61 -16.13
N ALA A 77 -2.76 -6.55 -15.71
CA ALA A 77 -3.69 -7.22 -16.61
C ALA A 77 -4.74 -6.25 -17.19
N ALA A 78 -5.25 -5.31 -16.40
CA ALA A 78 -6.22 -4.32 -16.88
C ALA A 78 -5.62 -3.33 -17.89
N ILE A 79 -4.39 -2.85 -17.67
CA ILE A 79 -3.75 -1.90 -18.60
C ILE A 79 -3.21 -2.55 -19.88
N ALA A 80 -3.25 -3.89 -19.98
CA ALA A 80 -2.97 -4.60 -21.23
C ALA A 80 -4.03 -4.33 -22.31
N ASP A 81 -5.26 -3.96 -21.91
CA ASP A 81 -6.26 -3.43 -22.83
C ASP A 81 -5.90 -1.98 -23.20
N GLN A 82 -5.52 -1.76 -24.47
CA GLN A 82 -5.09 -0.45 -24.95
C GLN A 82 -6.22 0.59 -24.88
N ALA A 83 -7.45 0.23 -25.21
CA ALA A 83 -8.58 1.16 -25.21
C ALA A 83 -8.96 1.60 -23.79
N PHE A 84 -8.74 0.74 -22.80
CA PHE A 84 -8.84 1.10 -21.39
C PHE A 84 -7.65 1.95 -20.94
N CYS A 85 -6.41 1.54 -21.29
CA CYS A 85 -5.19 2.24 -20.95
C CYS A 85 -5.23 3.71 -21.42
N ASP A 86 -5.65 3.96 -22.66
CA ASP A 86 -5.76 5.31 -23.25
C ASP A 86 -6.67 6.23 -22.43
N LYS A 87 -7.70 5.68 -21.77
CA LYS A 87 -8.62 6.47 -20.93
C LYS A 87 -8.02 6.86 -19.58
N ILE A 88 -7.10 6.04 -19.07
CA ILE A 88 -6.56 6.19 -17.70
C ILE A 88 -5.10 6.66 -17.67
N VAL A 89 -4.41 6.74 -18.82
CA VAL A 89 -2.99 7.13 -18.90
C VAL A 89 -2.72 8.47 -18.24
N SER A 90 -3.63 9.44 -18.38
CA SER A 90 -3.53 10.75 -17.71
C SER A 90 -3.62 10.69 -16.19
N LYS A 91 -4.06 9.56 -15.64
CA LYS A 91 -4.11 9.30 -14.20
C LYS A 91 -2.87 8.56 -13.73
N LEU A 92 -2.07 7.93 -14.60
CA LEU A 92 -0.80 7.32 -14.23
C LEU A 92 0.30 8.39 -14.17
N ASP A 93 0.05 9.42 -13.35
CA ASP A 93 0.80 10.67 -13.24
C ASP A 93 1.74 10.70 -12.01
N ALA A 94 1.87 9.56 -11.33
CA ALA A 94 2.75 9.44 -10.19
C ALA A 94 4.19 9.64 -10.64
N MET A 95 4.73 10.81 -10.32
CA MET A 95 6.16 11.01 -10.36
C MET A 95 6.76 10.35 -9.13
N SER A 96 7.98 9.88 -9.27
CA SER A 96 8.67 9.48 -8.07
C SER A 96 9.14 10.69 -7.27
N ALA A 97 8.54 10.89 -6.10
CA ALA A 97 8.93 11.89 -5.13
C ALA A 97 10.20 11.42 -4.40
N PHE A 98 11.34 11.39 -5.10
CA PHE A 98 12.60 10.98 -4.49
C PHE A 98 13.29 12.19 -3.85
N GLU A 99 13.32 12.23 -2.52
CA GLU A 99 14.05 13.27 -1.80
C GLU A 99 15.58 13.10 -1.93
N VAL A 100 16.04 11.91 -2.32
CA VAL A 100 17.45 11.50 -2.24
C VAL A 100 18.09 11.09 -3.58
N ASN A 101 17.32 10.93 -4.66
CA ASN A 101 17.88 10.60 -5.98
C ASN A 101 18.03 11.85 -6.86
N GLU A 102 18.91 11.77 -7.85
CA GLU A 102 18.99 12.77 -8.93
C GLU A 102 17.77 12.66 -9.84
N ASP A 103 17.36 13.79 -10.42
CA ASP A 103 16.22 13.87 -11.35
C ASP A 103 16.57 13.35 -12.75
N ASP A 104 17.79 12.85 -12.96
CA ASP A 104 18.28 12.39 -14.26
C ASP A 104 17.36 11.31 -14.87
N ASP A 105 16.83 11.64 -16.04
CA ASP A 105 15.99 10.81 -16.91
C ASP A 105 16.81 9.63 -17.47
N PHE A 106 16.97 8.57 -16.68
CA PHE A 106 17.45 7.27 -17.16
C PHE A 106 16.32 6.45 -17.86
N GLU A 107 15.31 7.15 -18.40
CA GLU A 107 14.09 6.59 -19.01
C GLU A 107 14.22 6.36 -20.53
N ALA A 108 15.33 6.77 -21.15
CA ALA A 108 15.44 6.91 -22.61
C ALA A 108 15.45 5.58 -23.41
N GLU A 109 15.55 4.42 -22.76
CA GLU A 109 15.65 3.11 -23.43
C GLU A 109 14.50 2.13 -23.13
N TRP A 110 13.48 2.54 -22.39
CA TRP A 110 12.39 1.63 -22.03
C TRP A 110 11.39 1.43 -23.15
N SER A 111 10.92 0.19 -23.31
CA SER A 111 9.78 -0.10 -24.18
C SER A 111 8.52 0.64 -23.66
N GLU A 112 7.57 0.92 -24.54
CA GLU A 112 6.29 1.51 -24.12
C GLU A 112 5.55 0.63 -23.10
N GLU A 113 5.75 -0.69 -23.14
CA GLU A 113 5.18 -1.61 -22.16
C GLU A 113 5.84 -1.46 -20.78
N ASP A 114 7.18 -1.30 -20.75
CA ASP A 114 7.92 -1.10 -19.50
C ASP A 114 7.62 0.26 -18.86
N LYS A 115 7.44 1.30 -19.67
CA LYS A 115 6.99 2.63 -19.20
C LYS A 115 5.62 2.54 -18.55
N LYS A 116 4.67 1.83 -19.16
CA LYS A 116 3.32 1.63 -18.58
C LYS A 116 3.39 0.83 -17.28
N LYS A 117 4.15 -0.26 -17.25
CA LYS A 117 4.39 -1.06 -16.03
C LYS A 117 4.96 -0.19 -14.92
N HIS A 118 5.97 0.61 -15.23
CA HIS A 118 6.57 1.52 -14.27
C HIS A 118 5.62 2.60 -13.77
N ALA A 119 4.81 3.20 -14.65
CA ALA A 119 3.82 4.19 -14.24
C ALA A 119 2.76 3.58 -13.29
N VAL A 120 2.36 2.33 -13.52
CA VAL A 120 1.53 1.56 -12.58
C VAL A 120 2.28 1.30 -11.27
N ASP A 121 3.54 0.87 -11.32
CA ASP A 121 4.36 0.60 -10.13
C ASP A 121 4.49 1.85 -9.23
N LEU A 122 4.82 2.99 -9.83
CA LEU A 122 4.92 4.28 -9.14
C LEU A 122 3.60 4.67 -8.50
N LYS A 123 2.49 4.53 -9.22
CA LYS A 123 1.17 4.89 -8.69
C LYS A 123 0.67 3.91 -7.65
N PHE A 124 0.95 2.63 -7.82
CA PHE A 124 0.55 1.55 -6.90
C PHE A 124 1.05 1.79 -5.48
N TYR A 125 2.21 2.43 -5.32
CA TYR A 125 2.67 2.89 -4.01
C TYR A 125 1.64 3.76 -3.26
N TYR A 126 1.03 4.72 -3.95
CA TYR A 126 0.07 5.65 -3.37
C TYR A 126 -1.34 5.04 -3.23
N VAL A 127 -1.76 4.28 -4.24
CA VAL A 127 -3.16 3.85 -4.38
C VAL A 127 -3.42 2.42 -3.90
N GLY A 128 -2.38 1.60 -3.86
CA GLY A 128 -2.42 0.18 -3.55
C GLY A 128 -3.64 -0.50 -4.14
N GLY A 129 -4.44 -1.17 -3.32
CA GLY A 129 -5.57 -1.97 -3.77
C GLY A 129 -6.83 -1.23 -4.20
N SER A 130 -6.84 0.11 -4.20
CA SER A 130 -8.00 0.91 -4.57
C SER A 130 -8.04 1.20 -6.08
N CYS A 131 -8.91 0.48 -6.79
CA CYS A 131 -9.13 0.70 -8.22
C CYS A 131 -9.64 2.12 -8.54
N ARG A 132 -10.42 2.71 -7.63
CA ARG A 132 -10.90 4.09 -7.76
C ARG A 132 -9.75 5.08 -7.71
N PHE A 133 -8.80 4.90 -6.78
CA PHE A 133 -7.61 5.72 -6.71
C PHE A 133 -6.68 5.49 -7.92
N MET A 134 -6.55 4.24 -8.39
CA MET A 134 -5.73 3.91 -9.56
C MET A 134 -6.27 4.55 -10.84
N PHE A 135 -7.57 4.43 -11.13
CA PHE A 135 -8.11 4.73 -12.45
C PHE A 135 -8.85 6.07 -12.56
N GLN A 136 -9.33 6.64 -11.46
CA GLN A 136 -10.17 7.84 -11.51
C GLN A 136 -9.43 9.11 -11.09
N TYR A 137 -8.57 9.03 -10.07
CA TYR A 137 -7.96 10.20 -9.46
C TYR A 137 -6.50 10.40 -9.88
N PRO A 138 -6.05 11.65 -10.09
CA PRO A 138 -4.63 11.95 -10.17
C PRO A 138 -3.94 11.70 -8.82
N THR A 139 -2.64 11.48 -8.84
CA THR A 139 -1.87 11.02 -7.66
C THR A 139 -1.89 12.06 -6.53
N ASN A 140 -1.75 13.36 -6.85
CA ASN A 140 -1.83 14.43 -5.86
C ASN A 140 -3.16 14.43 -5.09
N ARG A 141 -4.28 14.14 -5.78
CA ARG A 141 -5.59 14.07 -5.16
C ARG A 141 -5.72 12.87 -4.23
N VAL A 142 -5.10 11.73 -4.57
CA VAL A 142 -5.06 10.57 -3.69
C VAL A 142 -4.29 10.89 -2.42
N VAL A 143 -3.12 11.54 -2.55
CA VAL A 143 -2.31 12.00 -1.41
C VAL A 143 -3.14 12.87 -0.47
N GLU A 144 -3.76 13.94 -0.97
CA GLU A 144 -4.63 14.82 -0.17
C GLU A 144 -5.75 14.04 0.57
N ILE A 145 -6.39 13.09 -0.14
CA ILE A 145 -7.48 12.28 0.42
C ILE A 145 -6.99 11.41 1.58
N LEU A 146 -5.80 10.81 1.45
CA LEU A 146 -5.22 9.93 2.46
C LEU A 146 -4.71 10.71 3.67
N GLU A 147 -3.99 11.81 3.45
CA GLU A 147 -3.50 12.71 4.51
C GLU A 147 -4.67 13.25 5.34
N THR A 148 -5.67 13.84 4.68
CA THR A 148 -6.88 14.35 5.37
C THR A 148 -7.59 13.27 6.18
N ALA A 149 -7.65 12.05 5.65
CA ALA A 149 -8.30 10.95 6.34
C ALA A 149 -7.51 10.50 7.58
N VAL A 150 -6.18 10.45 7.52
CA VAL A 150 -5.33 10.14 8.68
C VAL A 150 -5.39 11.25 9.74
N GLU A 151 -5.40 12.52 9.32
CA GLU A 151 -5.56 13.67 10.22
C GLU A 151 -6.92 13.65 10.94
N SER A 152 -7.98 13.22 10.25
CA SER A 152 -9.32 13.14 10.83
C SER A 152 -9.48 12.06 11.92
N VAL A 153 -8.50 11.16 12.07
CA VAL A 153 -8.52 10.14 13.13
C VAL A 153 -8.09 10.76 14.46
N HIS A 154 -9.06 10.92 15.37
CA HIS A 154 -8.83 11.53 16.68
C HIS A 154 -7.85 10.73 17.56
N ASN A 155 -7.96 9.39 17.60
CA ASN A 155 -7.08 8.52 18.36
C ASN A 155 -6.26 7.64 17.40
N LYS A 156 -4.95 7.85 17.34
CA LYS A 156 -4.07 7.16 16.36
C LYS A 156 -3.96 5.66 16.59
N SER A 157 -4.21 5.18 17.82
CA SER A 157 -4.31 3.73 18.08
C SER A 157 -5.45 3.07 17.29
N ASP A 158 -6.47 3.83 16.90
CA ASP A 158 -7.58 3.32 16.10
C ASP A 158 -7.13 2.94 14.68
N LEU A 159 -6.02 3.50 14.18
CA LEU A 159 -5.43 3.10 12.90
C LEU A 159 -5.03 1.61 12.89
N VAL A 160 -4.59 1.07 14.03
CA VAL A 160 -4.26 -0.36 14.18
C VAL A 160 -5.52 -1.18 14.49
N LYS A 161 -6.44 -0.63 15.29
CA LYS A 161 -7.70 -1.30 15.65
C LYS A 161 -8.60 -1.52 14.45
N TYR A 162 -8.68 -0.60 13.48
CA TYR A 162 -9.56 -0.76 12.32
C TYR A 162 -9.06 -1.72 11.25
N CYS A 163 -7.82 -2.18 11.38
CA CYS A 163 -7.42 -3.40 10.70
C CYS A 163 -8.14 -4.63 11.32
N ARG A 164 -8.70 -4.57 12.54
CA ARG A 164 -9.46 -5.64 13.22
C ARG A 164 -10.95 -5.53 12.86
N GLY A 165 -11.45 -6.49 12.10
CA GLY A 165 -12.88 -6.63 11.79
C GLY A 165 -13.24 -6.38 10.33
N ASN A 166 -14.46 -6.78 9.97
CA ASN A 166 -14.96 -6.68 8.60
C ASN A 166 -15.58 -5.29 8.31
N LEU A 167 -16.05 -4.60 9.34
CA LEU A 167 -16.96 -3.43 9.28
C LEU A 167 -16.55 -2.38 10.33
N HIS A 168 -16.54 -1.09 9.98
CA HIS A 168 -16.43 0.02 10.94
C HIS A 168 -17.06 1.34 10.45
N ASN A 169 -18.06 1.88 11.17
CA ASN A 169 -18.98 2.95 10.75
C ASN A 169 -18.38 4.31 10.28
N ASP A 170 -17.05 4.49 10.29
CA ASP A 170 -16.40 5.78 10.05
C ASP A 170 -15.89 5.97 8.62
N ALA A 171 -15.67 7.24 8.24
CA ALA A 171 -15.21 7.71 6.92
C ALA A 171 -13.80 7.22 6.49
N ILE A 172 -13.24 6.31 7.27
CA ILE A 172 -11.89 5.75 7.24
C ILE A 172 -11.77 4.56 6.27
N ASN A 173 -12.87 4.08 5.69
CA ASN A 173 -12.81 3.01 4.68
C ASN A 173 -11.88 3.28 3.49
N ARG A 174 -11.59 4.55 3.21
CA ARG A 174 -10.64 4.93 2.16
C ARG A 174 -9.17 4.66 2.52
N LEU A 175 -8.87 4.46 3.81
CA LEU A 175 -7.54 4.17 4.35
C LEU A 175 -7.23 2.67 4.35
N TYR A 176 -8.21 1.80 4.15
CA TYR A 176 -8.05 0.36 4.25
C TYR A 176 -8.44 -0.38 2.98
N GLY A 177 -7.62 -1.35 2.61
CA GLY A 177 -7.95 -2.42 1.68
C GLY A 177 -8.60 -3.61 2.39
N MET A 178 -9.13 -4.53 1.60
CA MET A 178 -9.73 -5.77 2.09
C MET A 178 -9.26 -6.96 1.27
N GLN A 179 -8.92 -8.06 1.93
CA GLN A 179 -8.56 -9.32 1.30
C GLN A 179 -9.25 -10.48 1.99
N ARG A 180 -9.49 -11.56 1.26
CA ARG A 180 -10.05 -12.80 1.81
C ARG A 180 -9.07 -13.45 2.79
N GLN A 181 -9.57 -13.90 3.94
CA GLN A 181 -8.83 -14.52 5.04
C GLN A 181 -9.46 -15.88 5.39
N GLY A 182 -9.09 -16.96 4.70
CA GLY A 182 -9.71 -18.27 4.95
C GLY A 182 -11.23 -18.22 4.80
N THR A 183 -11.97 -18.42 5.90
CA THR A 183 -13.44 -18.26 5.97
C THR A 183 -13.93 -16.83 6.25
N GLY A 184 -13.03 -15.88 6.55
CA GLY A 184 -13.33 -14.47 6.86
C GLY A 184 -12.63 -13.46 5.94
N ASN A 185 -12.55 -12.19 6.36
CA ASN A 185 -11.88 -11.10 5.63
C ASN A 185 -10.90 -10.35 6.54
N GLY A 186 -9.79 -9.86 5.97
CA GLY A 186 -8.79 -9.04 6.65
C GLY A 186 -8.69 -7.65 6.06
N ARG A 187 -8.60 -6.63 6.92
CA ARG A 187 -8.30 -5.24 6.55
C ARG A 187 -6.83 -4.92 6.76
N PHE A 188 -6.27 -4.11 5.87
CA PHE A 188 -4.88 -3.67 5.86
C PHE A 188 -4.80 -2.24 5.29
N PRO A 189 -3.72 -1.47 5.54
CA PRO A 189 -3.56 -0.16 4.92
C PRO A 189 -3.76 -0.26 3.40
N VAL A 190 -4.56 0.62 2.80
CA VAL A 190 -4.95 0.48 1.38
C VAL A 190 -3.76 0.47 0.42
N SER A 191 -2.65 1.08 0.82
CA SER A 191 -1.42 1.23 0.06
C SER A 191 -0.19 1.34 0.97
N SER A 192 1.01 1.19 0.42
CA SER A 192 2.26 1.43 1.14
C SER A 192 2.38 2.88 1.61
N TYR A 193 1.87 3.85 0.85
CA TYR A 193 1.82 5.24 1.29
C TYR A 193 0.88 5.43 2.49
N ALA A 194 -0.28 4.76 2.52
CA ALA A 194 -1.16 4.79 3.69
C ALA A 194 -0.47 4.18 4.92
N ALA A 195 0.26 3.06 4.75
CA ALA A 195 1.06 2.47 5.82
C ALA A 195 2.15 3.44 6.32
N TYR A 196 2.82 4.16 5.42
CA TYR A 196 3.78 5.21 5.78
C TYR A 196 3.14 6.34 6.60
N LEU A 197 1.96 6.83 6.17
CA LEU A 197 1.23 7.85 6.92
C LEU A 197 0.86 7.35 8.32
N PHE A 198 0.39 6.11 8.42
CA PHE A 198 0.09 5.52 9.72
C PHE A 198 1.34 5.43 10.60
N ALA A 199 2.48 5.03 10.02
CA ALA A 199 3.76 4.93 10.74
C ALA A 199 4.21 6.27 11.33
N ASN A 200 3.99 7.38 10.60
CA ASN A 200 4.32 8.72 11.08
C ASN A 200 3.51 9.12 12.32
N GLU A 201 2.25 8.72 12.35
CA GLU A 201 1.31 9.01 13.44
C GLU A 201 1.40 8.05 14.63
N CYS A 202 2.12 6.93 14.49
CA CYS A 202 2.27 5.97 15.57
C CYS A 202 3.03 6.57 16.77
N ASP A 203 2.48 6.33 17.96
CA ASP A 203 3.17 6.42 19.25
C ASP A 203 3.68 5.02 19.68
N GLU A 204 4.38 4.96 20.81
CA GLU A 204 4.93 3.70 21.33
C GLU A 204 3.83 2.67 21.64
N GLU A 205 2.67 3.12 22.13
CA GLU A 205 1.54 2.25 22.42
C GLU A 205 1.00 1.60 21.14
N THR A 206 0.83 2.39 20.08
CA THR A 206 0.36 1.93 18.76
C THR A 206 1.34 0.93 18.14
N ILE A 207 2.65 1.14 18.31
CA ILE A 207 3.68 0.19 17.88
C ILE A 207 3.51 -1.16 18.59
N SER A 208 3.33 -1.17 19.92
CA SER A 208 3.10 -2.42 20.66
C SER A 208 1.80 -3.13 20.28
N GLN A 209 0.74 -2.38 19.97
CA GLN A 209 -0.51 -2.96 19.45
C GLN A 209 -0.31 -3.60 18.06
N LEU A 210 0.51 -2.98 17.21
CA LEU A 210 0.86 -3.49 15.88
C LEU A 210 1.72 -4.76 15.96
N GLU A 211 2.70 -4.81 16.87
CA GLU A 211 3.49 -6.02 17.18
C GLU A 211 2.60 -7.19 17.61
N THR A 212 1.71 -6.94 18.58
CA THR A 212 0.76 -7.94 19.08
C THR A 212 -0.11 -8.48 17.95
N ARG A 213 -0.53 -7.60 17.03
CA ARG A 213 -1.35 -7.98 15.88
C ARG A 213 -0.56 -8.81 14.87
N LEU A 214 0.67 -8.40 14.56
CA LEU A 214 1.53 -9.13 13.65
C LEU A 214 1.72 -10.55 14.18
N ASN A 215 2.02 -10.72 15.47
CA ASN A 215 2.21 -12.02 16.11
C ASN A 215 0.94 -12.89 16.11
N ALA A 216 -0.24 -12.28 16.19
CA ALA A 216 -1.53 -13.01 16.13
C ALA A 216 -1.99 -13.35 14.70
N SER A 217 -1.39 -12.74 13.67
CA SER A 217 -1.80 -12.94 12.28
C SER A 217 -1.14 -14.19 11.69
N ASN A 218 -1.92 -14.97 10.93
CA ASN A 218 -1.47 -16.15 10.19
C ASN A 218 -1.52 -15.94 8.65
N ASN A 219 -1.69 -14.71 8.16
CA ASN A 219 -1.85 -14.43 6.73
C ASN A 219 -0.57 -13.82 6.10
N PRO A 220 0.09 -14.54 5.17
CA PRO A 220 1.23 -14.03 4.42
C PRO A 220 1.14 -12.64 3.82
N SER A 221 0.00 -12.33 3.20
CA SER A 221 -0.16 -11.11 2.43
C SER A 221 -0.39 -9.89 3.31
N VAL A 222 -0.99 -10.09 4.49
CA VAL A 222 -1.25 -9.03 5.48
C VAL A 222 -0.03 -8.83 6.37
N ASP A 223 0.66 -9.93 6.71
CA ASP A 223 1.89 -9.91 7.52
C ASP A 223 2.96 -9.03 6.88
N GLY A 224 3.16 -9.12 5.55
CA GLY A 224 4.14 -8.30 4.85
C GLY A 224 3.91 -6.80 5.06
N HIS A 225 2.70 -6.31 4.76
CA HIS A 225 2.37 -4.90 4.92
C HIS A 225 2.38 -4.42 6.38
N LEU A 226 1.93 -5.25 7.33
CA LEU A 226 1.98 -4.92 8.75
C LEU A 226 3.42 -4.90 9.27
N PHE A 227 4.28 -5.78 8.76
CA PHE A 227 5.66 -5.88 9.19
C PHE A 227 6.51 -4.73 8.63
N GLU A 228 6.29 -4.34 7.37
CA GLU A 228 6.86 -3.11 6.80
C GLU A 228 6.44 -1.87 7.59
N TRP A 229 5.14 -1.73 7.88
CA TRP A 229 4.64 -0.63 8.71
C TRP A 229 5.31 -0.63 10.09
N LEU A 230 5.35 -1.78 10.77
CA LEU A 230 5.98 -1.91 12.08
C LEU A 230 7.44 -1.48 12.05
N PHE A 231 8.20 -1.96 11.06
CA PHE A 231 9.61 -1.62 10.90
C PHE A 231 9.80 -0.11 10.74
N VAL A 232 9.08 0.52 9.79
CA VAL A 232 9.17 1.95 9.51
C VAL A 232 8.78 2.78 10.74
N ALA A 233 7.72 2.40 11.46
CA ALA A 233 7.31 3.08 12.68
C ALA A 233 8.37 2.96 13.78
N ALA A 234 8.92 1.75 13.96
CA ALA A 234 9.87 1.46 15.03
C ALA A 234 11.20 2.21 14.83
N VAL A 235 11.83 2.12 13.66
CA VAL A 235 13.16 2.73 13.43
C VAL A 235 13.14 4.26 13.45
N ARG A 236 11.99 4.90 13.25
CA ARG A 236 11.84 6.36 13.37
C ARG A 236 11.74 6.81 14.82
N LYS A 237 11.04 6.04 15.65
CA LYS A 237 10.67 6.41 17.02
C LYS A 237 11.67 5.94 18.06
N ARG A 238 12.37 4.83 17.79
CA ARG A 238 13.32 4.22 18.74
C ARG A 238 14.43 3.47 18.02
N ALA A 239 15.51 3.20 18.75
CA ALA A 239 16.51 2.24 18.32
C ALA A 239 15.89 0.83 18.36
N VAL A 240 15.97 0.08 17.26
CA VAL A 240 15.35 -1.23 17.14
C VAL A 240 16.37 -2.30 17.46
N LYS A 241 16.05 -3.15 18.44
CA LYS A 241 16.87 -4.30 18.82
C LYS A 241 16.49 -5.49 17.97
N LEU A 242 17.47 -6.05 17.27
CA LEU A 242 17.38 -7.32 16.57
C LEU A 242 18.00 -8.39 17.46
N PHE A 243 17.27 -9.49 17.64
CA PHE A 243 17.75 -10.66 18.38
C PHE A 243 18.09 -11.75 17.38
N GLY A 244 19.39 -12.05 17.26
CA GLY A 244 19.89 -13.15 16.44
C GLY A 244 20.05 -14.44 17.25
N ASP A 245 20.49 -15.49 16.56
CA ASP A 245 20.87 -16.74 17.21
C ASP A 245 21.96 -16.51 18.27
N HIS A 246 21.95 -17.37 19.29
CA HIS A 246 22.94 -17.34 20.39
C HIS A 246 22.94 -16.07 21.25
N GLY A 247 21.84 -15.31 21.26
CA GLY A 247 21.70 -14.12 22.12
C GLY A 247 22.49 -12.92 21.62
N ILE A 248 22.87 -12.89 20.34
CA ILE A 248 23.44 -11.70 19.71
C ILE A 248 22.34 -10.64 19.64
N GLU A 249 22.60 -9.48 20.24
CA GLU A 249 21.74 -8.31 20.18
C GLU A 249 22.41 -7.25 19.30
N GLU A 250 21.74 -6.86 18.22
CA GLU A 250 22.17 -5.80 17.32
C GLU A 250 21.19 -4.64 17.38
N VAL A 251 21.69 -3.41 17.44
CA VAL A 251 20.86 -2.22 17.57
C VAL A 251 20.88 -1.43 16.28
N LEU A 252 19.73 -1.39 15.61
CA LEU A 252 19.52 -0.60 14.41
C LEU A 252 19.43 0.91 14.77
N PRO A 253 20.04 1.80 13.97
CA PRO A 253 19.97 3.23 14.18
C PRO A 253 18.53 3.76 14.19
N GLN A 254 18.22 4.63 15.15
CA GLN A 254 17.02 5.45 15.09
C GLN A 254 17.24 6.57 14.07
N ALA A 255 16.48 6.58 12.98
CA ALA A 255 16.64 7.58 11.92
C ALA A 255 15.36 7.81 11.13
N ASN A 256 15.34 8.92 10.39
CA ASN A 256 14.27 9.19 9.42
C ASN A 256 14.23 8.09 8.35
N VAL A 257 13.03 7.85 7.82
CA VAL A 257 12.81 6.95 6.69
C VAL A 257 12.43 7.79 5.48
N LEU A 258 13.23 7.68 4.42
CA LEU A 258 13.08 8.34 3.14
C LEU A 258 12.82 7.30 2.05
N ARG A 259 12.30 7.73 0.90
CA ARG A 259 12.05 6.86 -0.25
C ARG A 259 13.14 7.09 -1.29
N PHE A 260 13.54 6.03 -2.00
CA PHE A 260 14.55 6.12 -3.05
C PHE A 260 14.30 5.11 -4.19
N ASP A 261 14.83 5.42 -5.37
CA ASP A 261 14.97 4.51 -6.49
C ASP A 261 16.32 3.81 -6.38
N PRO A 262 16.34 2.48 -6.25
CA PRO A 262 17.58 1.73 -6.37
C PRO A 262 18.25 1.88 -7.75
N LYS A 263 17.51 2.22 -8.81
CA LYS A 263 18.07 2.41 -10.16
C LYS A 263 18.70 3.77 -10.38
N LYS A 264 18.22 4.81 -9.71
CA LYS A 264 18.73 6.17 -9.90
C LYS A 264 19.96 6.43 -9.03
N ARG A 265 20.78 7.39 -9.46
CA ARG A 265 21.93 7.86 -8.66
C ARG A 265 21.44 8.60 -7.42
N PHE A 266 22.29 8.62 -6.39
CA PHE A 266 22.06 9.45 -5.22
C PHE A 266 22.36 10.91 -5.56
N ARG A 267 21.49 11.80 -5.09
CA ARG A 267 21.65 13.25 -5.21
C ARG A 267 22.87 13.69 -4.41
N ALA A 268 23.79 14.39 -5.07
CA ALA A 268 24.83 15.13 -4.37
C ALA A 268 24.24 16.43 -3.81
N LEU A 269 24.38 16.65 -2.50
CA LEU A 269 23.99 17.89 -1.83
C LEU A 269 25.14 18.91 -1.89
N ARG A 270 24.80 20.20 -1.77
CA ARG A 270 25.76 21.32 -1.94
C ARG A 270 26.94 21.29 -0.95
N ASP A 271 26.78 20.62 0.19
CA ASP A 271 27.80 20.41 1.21
C ASP A 271 28.63 19.13 1.00
N GLY A 272 28.48 18.47 -0.16
CA GLY A 272 29.15 17.21 -0.48
C GLY A 272 28.53 16.00 0.22
N LYS A 273 27.39 16.15 0.91
CA LYS A 273 26.63 15.02 1.44
C LYS A 273 25.89 14.29 0.34
N ILE A 274 25.56 13.04 0.64
CA ILE A 274 24.75 12.18 -0.22
C ILE A 274 23.31 12.32 0.28
N GLY A 275 22.34 12.47 -0.62
CA GLY A 275 20.93 12.44 -0.26
C GLY A 275 20.62 11.19 0.56
N GLY A 276 20.04 11.39 1.75
CA GLY A 276 19.69 10.30 2.65
C GLY A 276 20.79 9.80 3.58
N ASP A 277 21.93 10.50 3.66
CA ASP A 277 22.96 10.21 4.67
C ASP A 277 22.36 10.18 6.08
N ARG A 278 22.74 9.16 6.87
CA ARG A 278 22.18 8.85 8.20
C ARG A 278 20.66 8.69 8.24
N SER A 279 20.07 8.18 7.15
CA SER A 279 18.65 7.88 7.06
C SER A 279 18.41 6.46 6.55
N TRP A 280 17.27 5.89 6.93
CA TRP A 280 16.73 4.68 6.32
C TRP A 280 16.12 5.01 4.96
N LEU A 281 16.39 4.20 3.96
CA LEU A 281 15.86 4.35 2.62
C LEU A 281 15.03 3.11 2.25
N GLN A 282 13.76 3.32 1.92
CA GLN A 282 12.86 2.26 1.49
C GLN A 282 12.72 2.29 -0.05
N PRO A 283 12.99 1.18 -0.76
CA PRO A 283 12.82 1.10 -2.21
C PRO A 283 11.38 1.39 -2.64
N THR A 284 11.21 2.05 -3.78
CA THR A 284 9.88 2.29 -4.36
C THR A 284 9.29 1.09 -5.07
N ALA A 285 10.13 0.26 -5.68
CA ALA A 285 9.70 -0.91 -6.42
C ALA A 285 9.87 -2.19 -5.60
N TRP A 286 8.77 -2.88 -5.34
CA TRP A 286 8.72 -4.18 -4.65
C TRP A 286 9.52 -5.29 -5.37
N ASN A 287 9.77 -5.13 -6.68
CA ASN A 287 10.44 -6.12 -7.53
C ASN A 287 11.93 -5.84 -7.78
N GLN A 288 12.50 -4.79 -7.16
CA GLN A 288 13.90 -4.37 -7.43
C GLN A 288 14.92 -4.71 -6.34
N GLY A 289 14.52 -5.53 -5.39
CA GLY A 289 15.33 -6.70 -5.06
C GLY A 289 16.06 -6.70 -3.74
N GLY A 290 16.12 -7.90 -3.18
CA GLY A 290 17.00 -8.31 -2.09
C GLY A 290 16.70 -7.73 -0.71
N TYR A 291 16.15 -6.53 -0.57
CA TYR A 291 15.99 -5.85 0.71
C TYR A 291 14.78 -4.92 0.71
N ASP A 292 14.26 -4.62 1.90
CA ASP A 292 13.10 -3.74 2.13
C ASP A 292 13.53 -2.37 2.65
N ALA A 293 14.72 -2.26 3.26
CA ALA A 293 15.30 -0.98 3.66
C ALA A 293 16.83 -1.00 3.62
N VAL A 294 17.44 0.16 3.37
CA VAL A 294 18.88 0.39 3.49
C VAL A 294 19.17 1.64 4.30
N TYR A 295 20.03 1.55 5.31
CA TYR A 295 20.61 2.69 6.02
C TYR A 295 22.06 2.85 5.59
N PHE A 296 22.55 4.08 5.52
CA PHE A 296 23.98 4.31 5.39
C PHE A 296 24.44 5.54 6.19
N ASP A 297 25.68 5.47 6.65
CA ASP A 297 26.40 6.58 7.29
C ASP A 297 27.71 6.78 6.54
N LYS A 298 27.82 7.93 5.86
CA LYS A 298 28.97 8.27 5.04
C LYS A 298 30.26 8.43 5.86
N ASP A 299 30.16 8.99 7.06
CA ASP A 299 31.33 9.29 7.91
C ASP A 299 31.91 8.00 8.50
N GLU A 300 31.03 7.08 8.92
CA GLU A 300 31.43 5.74 9.40
C GLU A 300 31.80 4.79 8.26
N GLY A 301 31.37 5.08 7.03
CA GLY A 301 31.50 4.18 5.89
C GLY A 301 30.67 2.91 6.06
N LYS A 302 29.52 3.01 6.73
CA LYS A 302 28.67 1.89 7.12
C LYS A 302 27.42 1.84 6.24
N ALA A 303 27.08 0.66 5.73
CA ALA A 303 25.81 0.40 5.07
C ALA A 303 25.10 -0.79 5.73
N ILE A 304 23.81 -0.64 6.02
CA ILE A 304 22.98 -1.67 6.66
C ILE A 304 21.81 -1.96 5.73
N PHE A 305 21.64 -3.21 5.32
CA PHE A 305 20.48 -3.66 4.58
C PHE A 305 19.59 -4.49 5.48
N VAL A 306 18.28 -4.29 5.38
CA VAL A 306 17.27 -5.06 6.08
C VAL A 306 16.36 -5.69 5.04
N GLN A 307 16.25 -7.01 5.08
CA GLN A 307 15.21 -7.76 4.40
C GLN A 307 14.24 -8.31 5.45
N LEU A 308 13.01 -7.83 5.42
CA LEU A 308 11.89 -8.33 6.20
C LEU A 308 11.36 -9.58 5.50
N THR A 309 11.50 -10.74 6.13
CA THR A 309 11.09 -12.01 5.53
C THR A 309 10.20 -12.82 6.46
N ARG A 310 9.38 -13.68 5.87
CA ARG A 310 8.56 -14.67 6.58
C ARG A 310 9.15 -16.08 6.52
N SER A 311 10.18 -16.27 5.69
CA SER A 311 10.79 -17.57 5.43
C SER A 311 12.21 -17.56 5.96
N ASP A 312 12.54 -18.58 6.74
CA ASP A 312 13.91 -18.88 7.18
C ASP A 312 14.84 -19.16 6.00
N LYS A 313 14.26 -19.52 4.84
CA LYS A 313 14.96 -19.69 3.56
C LYS A 313 14.65 -18.53 2.63
N HIS A 314 15.67 -17.76 2.29
CA HIS A 314 15.56 -16.60 1.40
C HIS A 314 16.63 -16.69 0.30
N ASP A 315 16.24 -16.35 -0.93
CA ASP A 315 17.18 -16.24 -2.03
C ASP A 315 18.01 -14.96 -1.85
N PHE A 316 19.28 -15.11 -1.48
CA PHE A 316 20.19 -13.99 -1.36
C PHE A 316 20.65 -13.49 -2.74
N LYS A 317 19.91 -12.52 -3.29
CA LYS A 317 20.18 -11.93 -4.61
C LYS A 317 21.20 -10.79 -4.50
N MET A 318 22.48 -11.16 -4.32
CA MET A 318 23.63 -10.25 -4.14
C MET A 318 23.69 -9.06 -5.11
N ARG A 319 23.22 -9.23 -6.36
CA ARG A 319 23.26 -8.17 -7.39
C ARG A 319 22.64 -6.85 -6.91
N PHE A 320 21.52 -6.92 -6.20
CA PHE A 320 20.77 -5.72 -5.81
C PHE A 320 21.48 -4.92 -4.71
N PHE A 321 22.14 -5.62 -3.78
CA PHE A 321 22.98 -5.00 -2.75
C PHE A 321 24.20 -4.32 -3.39
N SER A 322 24.87 -5.03 -4.30
CA SER A 322 26.02 -4.52 -5.04
C SER A 322 25.70 -3.24 -5.82
N GLU A 323 24.54 -3.21 -6.49
CA GLU A 323 24.09 -2.05 -7.25
C GLU A 323 23.93 -0.77 -6.42
N VAL A 324 23.45 -0.87 -5.18
CA VAL A 324 23.36 0.27 -4.26
C VAL A 324 24.75 0.67 -3.75
N LEU A 325 25.56 -0.30 -3.34
CA LEU A 325 26.92 -0.05 -2.85
C LEU A 325 27.79 0.63 -3.92
N LEU A 326 27.67 0.22 -5.18
CA LEU A 326 28.36 0.87 -6.29
C LEU A 326 27.93 2.33 -6.43
N LYS A 327 26.63 2.63 -6.33
CA LYS A 327 26.12 4.01 -6.39
C LYS A 327 26.58 4.86 -5.22
N LEU A 328 26.64 4.30 -4.00
CA LEU A 328 27.22 4.97 -2.84
C LEU A 328 28.71 5.28 -3.05
N LYS A 329 29.49 4.33 -3.60
CA LYS A 329 30.89 4.57 -3.98
C LYS A 329 31.02 5.66 -5.05
N THR A 330 30.18 5.65 -6.08
CA THR A 330 30.15 6.70 -7.11
C THR A 330 29.82 8.07 -6.50
N ALA A 331 28.96 8.11 -5.49
CA ALA A 331 28.66 9.30 -4.69
C ALA A 331 29.76 9.64 -3.66
N LYS A 332 30.95 9.04 -3.78
CA LYS A 332 32.16 9.28 -2.96
C LYS A 332 32.02 8.86 -1.49
N MET A 333 31.22 7.84 -1.19
CA MET A 333 31.25 7.15 0.09
C MET A 333 32.35 6.09 0.09
N GLU A 334 33.23 6.13 1.10
CA GLU A 334 34.11 5.00 1.40
C GLU A 334 33.32 3.94 2.17
N ILE A 335 33.30 2.69 1.68
CA ILE A 335 32.53 1.61 2.31
C ILE A 335 33.48 0.74 3.12
N LYS A 336 33.37 0.81 4.44
CA LYS A 336 34.18 0.10 5.44
C LYS A 336 33.45 -1.11 6.01
N GLN A 337 32.13 -1.02 6.19
CA GLN A 337 31.30 -2.09 6.76
C GLN A 337 29.99 -2.21 6.01
N VAL A 338 29.60 -3.46 5.71
CA VAL A 338 28.28 -3.80 5.18
C VAL A 338 27.64 -4.82 6.11
N LEU A 339 26.47 -4.49 6.63
CA LEU A 339 25.64 -5.38 7.45
C LEU A 339 24.38 -5.73 6.66
N ILE A 340 23.99 -7.01 6.68
CA ILE A 340 22.79 -7.49 5.99
C ILE A 340 22.01 -8.32 7.00
N TYR A 341 20.82 -7.84 7.35
CA TYR A 341 19.93 -8.49 8.30
C TYR A 341 18.73 -9.10 7.55
N PHE A 342 18.50 -10.38 7.77
CA PHE A 342 17.25 -11.05 7.42
C PHE A 342 16.42 -11.11 8.68
N VAL A 343 15.45 -10.20 8.79
CA VAL A 343 14.62 -10.08 9.98
C VAL A 343 13.37 -10.92 9.73
N VAL A 344 13.26 -12.01 10.48
CA VAL A 344 12.10 -12.89 10.45
C VAL A 344 11.07 -12.37 11.45
N LYS A 345 9.79 -12.48 11.09
CA LYS A 345 8.70 -12.27 12.05
C LYS A 345 8.92 -13.18 13.28
N PRO A 346 8.77 -12.68 14.52
CA PRO A 346 8.87 -13.48 15.74
C PRO A 346 7.90 -14.66 15.80
#